data_AF-A0A0L7MBT4-F1
#
_entry.id   AF-A0A0L7MBT4-F1
#
_cell.length_a   1.000
_cell.length_b   1.000
_cell.length_c   1.000
_cell.angle_alpha   90.00
_cell.angle_beta   90.00
_cell.angle_gamma   90.00
#
_symmetry.space_group_name_H-M   'P 1'
#
loop_
_entity.id
_entity.type
_entity.pdbx_description
1 polymer ?
#
loop_
_entity_poly.entity_id
_entity_poly.type
_entity_poly.pdbx_seq_one_letter_code
_entity_poly.pdbx_strand_id
1 'polypeptide(L)' 'MEYRNPYQVRHTYASALLTAGANPWYVASQLGHEDVEMVFRTYGKFIKDDYQKPKPEFRIVGEK' A
#
# COMPACT_ATOMS: atom_id res chain seq x y z
N MET A 1 -14.06 -9.21 26.57
CA MET A 1 -13.47 -8.84 25.28
C MET A 1 -12.36 -7.85 25.58
N GLU A 2 -11.10 -8.20 25.34
CA GLU A 2 -10.00 -7.25 25.54
C GLU A 2 -10.08 -6.11 24.52
N TYR A 3 -9.68 -4.92 24.94
CA TYR A 3 -9.59 -3.76 24.05
C TYR A 3 -8.52 -4.01 22.98
N ARG A 4 -8.94 -3.97 21.71
CA ARG A 4 -8.03 -4.02 20.56
C ARG A 4 -7.66 -2.60 20.17
N ASN A 5 -6.38 -2.27 20.28
CA ASN A 5 -5.88 -0.98 19.82
C ASN A 5 -6.16 -0.80 18.31
N PRO A 6 -6.72 0.33 17.85
CA PRO A 6 -6.95 0.65 16.44
C PRO A 6 -5.76 0.42 15.52
N TYR A 7 -4.53 0.56 16.03
CA TYR A 7 -3.31 0.26 15.29
C TYR A 7 -3.26 -1.18 14.76
N GLN A 8 -3.81 -2.15 15.50
CA GLN A 8 -3.82 -3.54 15.04
C GLN A 8 -4.69 -3.74 13.81
N VAL A 9 -5.84 -3.07 13.75
CA VAL A 9 -6.74 -3.13 12.59
C VAL A 9 -6.05 -2.55 11.36
N ARG A 10 -5.27 -1.47 11.53
CA ARG A 10 -4.45 -0.86 10.46
C ARG A 10 -3.43 -1.86 9.88
N HIS A 11 -2.79 -2.66 10.73
CA HIS A 11 -1.87 -3.72 10.29
C HIS A 11 -2.58 -4.87 9.57
N THR A 12 -3.74 -5.29 10.06
CA THR A 12 -4.56 -6.33 9.41
C THR A 12 -5.03 -5.88 8.03
N TYR A 13 -5.49 -4.63 7.92
CA TYR A 13 -5.92 -4.03 6.66
C TYR A 13 -4.80 -4.00 5.62
N ALA A 14 -3.61 -3.49 5.98
CA ALA A 14 -2.46 -3.44 5.09
C ALA A 14 -2.02 -4.84 4.63
N SER A 15 -1.95 -5.80 5.55
CA SER A 15 -1.53 -7.17 5.24
C SER A 15 -2.50 -7.86 4.28
N ALA A 16 -3.81 -7.67 4.48
CA ALA A 16 -4.83 -8.24 3.61
C ALA A 16 -4.76 -7.67 2.19
N LEU A 17 -4.62 -6.35 2.05
CA LEU A 17 -4.51 -5.71 0.74
C LEU A 17 -3.27 -6.14 -0.04
N LEU A 18 -2.11 -6.17 0.62
CA LEU A 18 -0.86 -6.54 -0.04
C LEU A 18 -0.85 -8.02 -0.44
N THR A 19 -1.38 -8.90 0.40
CA THR A 19 -1.57 -10.31 0.07
C THR A 19 -2.51 -10.49 -1.13
N ALA A 20 -3.52 -9.63 -1.28
CA ALA A 20 -4.40 -9.61 -2.45
C ALA A 20 -3.76 -8.99 -3.71
N GLY A 21 -2.50 -8.55 -3.65
CA GLY A 21 -1.77 -7.97 -4.77
C GLY A 21 -2.05 -6.47 -4.98
N ALA A 22 -2.58 -5.77 -3.97
CA ALA A 22 -2.78 -4.33 -4.07
C ALA A 22 -1.45 -3.58 -4.22
N ASN A 23 -1.50 -2.45 -4.91
CA ASN A 23 -0.36 -1.57 -5.11
C ASN A 23 0.15 -0.99 -3.76
N PRO A 24 1.43 -1.19 -3.38
CA PRO A 24 1.99 -0.66 -2.12
C PRO A 24 1.90 0.86 -1.97
N TRP A 25 1.95 1.64 -3.05
CA TRP A 25 1.78 3.10 -3.03
C TRP A 25 0.34 3.49 -2.73
N TYR A 26 -0.62 2.74 -3.28
CA TYR A 26 -2.03 2.91 -2.92
C TYR A 26 -2.24 2.60 -1.43
N VAL A 27 -1.70 1.48 -0.95
CA VAL A 27 -1.77 1.12 0.48
C VAL A 27 -1.11 2.20 1.34
N ALA A 28 0.06 2.70 0.99
CA ALA A 28 0.74 3.80 1.70
C ALA A 28 -0.16 5.04 1.82
N SER A 29 -0.83 5.44 0.72
CA SER A 29 -1.75 6.58 0.73
C SER A 29 -2.97 6.35 1.64
N GLN A 30 -3.54 5.13 1.65
CA GLN A 30 -4.67 4.79 2.51
C GLN A 30 -4.29 4.73 3.99
N LEU A 31 -3.04 4.33 4.26
CA LEU A 31 -2.50 4.37 5.61
C LEU A 31 -2.13 5.80 6.01
N GLY A 32 -1.96 6.75 5.09
CA GLY A 32 -1.43 8.08 5.41
C GLY A 32 0.06 8.04 5.76
N HIS A 33 0.82 7.16 5.11
CA HIS A 33 2.28 7.18 5.18
C HIS A 33 2.81 8.29 4.26
N GLU A 34 3.81 9.04 4.72
CA GLU A 34 4.51 10.04 3.92
C GLU A 34 5.32 9.38 2.79
N ASP A 35 5.80 8.15 3.03
CA ASP A 35 6.56 7.39 2.05
C ASP A 35 6.18 5.89 2.04
N VAL A 36 6.34 5.28 0.87
CA VAL A 36 6.06 3.87 0.62
C VAL A 36 7.11 2.96 1.25
N GLU A 37 8.32 3.46 1.56
CA GLU A 37 9.37 2.69 2.22
C GLU A 37 8.89 1.99 3.49
N MET A 38 8.01 2.64 4.26
CA MET A 38 7.45 2.05 5.48
C MET A 38 6.60 0.82 5.16
N VAL A 39 5.89 0.81 4.03
CA VAL A 39 5.11 -0.35 3.58
C VAL A 39 6.03 -1.50 3.19
N PHE A 40 7.08 -1.23 2.42
CA PHE A 40 8.06 -2.25 2.02
C PHE A 40 8.82 -2.82 3.22
N ARG A 41 9.22 -1.97 4.19
CA ARG A 41 9.91 -2.40 5.41
C ARG A 41 9.02 -3.26 6.31
N THR A 42 7.76 -2.89 6.52
CA THR A 42 6.88 -3.58 7.46
C THR A 42 6.16 -4.79 6.84
N TYR A 43 5.79 -4.69 5.56
CA TYR A 43 4.92 -5.66 4.90
C TYR A 43 5.52 -6.28 3.64
N GLY A 44 6.81 -6.08 3.36
CA GLY A 44 7.49 -6.60 2.16
C GLY A 44 7.26 -8.09 1.93
N LYS A 45 7.12 -8.89 2.99
CA LYS A 45 6.82 -10.33 2.91
C LYS A 45 5.47 -10.69 2.24
N PHE A 46 4.55 -9.74 2.15
CA PHE A 46 3.23 -9.92 1.52
C PHE A 46 3.18 -9.33 0.11
N ILE A 47 4.24 -8.64 -0.31
CA ILE A 47 4.36 -8.06 -1.65
C ILE A 47 4.97 -9.14 -2.53
N LYS A 48 4.33 -9.43 -3.66
CA LYS A 48 4.83 -10.44 -4.60
C LYS A 48 6.16 -9.97 -5.21
N ASP A 49 7.11 -10.88 -5.38
CA ASP A 49 8.44 -10.57 -5.95
C ASP A 49 8.36 -10.00 -7.37
N ASP A 50 7.31 -10.34 -8.11
CA ASP A 50 7.03 -9.84 -9.47
C ASP A 50 6.36 -8.46 -9.50
N TYR A 51 6.17 -7.80 -8.34
CA TYR A 51 5.54 -6.50 -8.30
C TYR A 51 6.37 -5.46 -9.08
N GLN A 52 5.85 -5.03 -10.23
CA GLN A 52 6.42 -3.95 -11.00
C GLN A 52 5.73 -2.63 -10.63
N LYS A 53 6.54 -1.62 -10.28
CA LYS A 53 6.05 -0.25 -10.13
C LYS A 53 5.29 0.12 -11.41
N PRO A 54 4.01 0.53 -11.33
CA PRO A 54 3.26 0.88 -12.52
C PRO A 54 4.00 2.01 -13.24
N LYS A 55 4.15 1.84 -14.56
CA LYS A 55 4.75 2.89 -15.39
C LYS A 55 3.86 4.12 -15.27
N PRO A 56 4.41 5.31 -14.94
CA PRO A 56 3.62 6.52 -14.92
C PRO A 56 3.15 6.79 -16.35
N GLU A 57 1.86 6.58 -16.61
CA GLU A 57 1.24 7.02 -17.85
C GLU A 57 1.02 8.53 -17.72
N PHE A 58 1.90 9.31 -18.35
CA PHE A 58 1.68 10.73 -18.53
C PHE A 58 0.50 10.91 -19.48
N ARG A 59 -0.71 11.12 -18.93
CA ARG A 59 -1.80 11.69 -19.71
C ARG A 59 -1.47 13.15 -19.95
N ILE A 60 -1.07 13.46 -21.17
CA ILE A 60 -1.00 14.83 -21.67
C ILE A 60 -2.44 15.33 -21.65
N VAL A 61 -2.79 16.16 -20.67
CA VAL A 61 -4.07 16.88 -20.67
C VAL A 61 -3.91 18.01 -21.67
N GLY A 62 -4.03 17.65 -22.95
CA GLY A 62 -3.95 18.58 -24.08
C GLY A 62 -5.33 19.11 -24.44
N GLU A 63 -5.47 20.42 -24.25
CA GLU A 63 -6.20 21.39 -25.09
C GLU A 63 -7.59 21.03 -25.62
N LYS A 64 -8.58 21.79 -25.12
CA LYS A 64 -9.55 22.45 -25.99
C LYS A 64 -9.54 23.94 -25.70
#